data_AF-A0A4Y2LJU6-F1
#
_entry.id   AF-A0A4Y2LJU6-F1
#
_cell.length_a   1.000
_cell.length_b   1.000
_cell.length_c   1.000
_cell.angle_alpha   90.00
_cell.angle_beta   90.00
_cell.angle_gamma   90.00
#
_symmetry.space_group_name_H-M   'P 1'
#
loop_
_entity.id
_entity.type
_entity.pdbx_description
1 polymer ?
#
loop_
_entity_poly.entity_id
_entity_poly.type
_entity_poly.pdbx_seq_one_letter_code
_entity_poly.pdbx_strand_id
1 'polypeptide(L)'
;VHGSLKEALTESSTQKFKDPPEKLPLEIRDKIHLRNYLRRQWQRTRDPEYRREFYKIKDEVANETKQHLLQKRAQQIESLTPEARTLWRRSQLLRKPFTPIPPLRDETGDPAFAPIEKEEIIADSLRKQFEPNTDPIFDNPILSGKVKEAV
;
A
#
# COMPACT_ATOMS: atom_id res chain seq x y z
N VAL A 1 1.86 35.71 -27.36
CA VAL A 1 0.94 34.55 -27.18
C VAL A 1 1.66 33.18 -27.19
N HIS A 2 2.90 33.07 -27.68
CA HIS A 2 3.62 31.77 -27.78
C HIS A 2 4.23 31.20 -26.48
N GLY A 3 4.29 31.95 -25.36
CA GLY A 3 4.89 31.47 -24.11
C GLY A 3 4.02 30.48 -23.33
N SER A 4 2.71 30.71 -23.30
CA SER A 4 1.77 29.99 -22.42
C SER A 4 1.59 28.51 -22.78
N LEU A 5 1.65 28.15 -24.07
CA LEU A 5 1.53 26.74 -24.49
C LEU A 5 2.77 25.91 -24.16
N LYS A 6 3.97 26.51 -24.22
CA LYS A 6 5.21 25.81 -23.87
C LYS A 6 5.29 25.54 -22.36
N GLU A 7 4.89 26.51 -21.55
CA GLU A 7 4.80 26.35 -20.09
C GLU A 7 3.77 25.26 -19.70
N ALA A 8 2.58 25.28 -20.30
CA ALA A 8 1.55 24.27 -20.06
C ALA A 8 2.01 22.83 -20.43
N LEU A 9 2.75 22.69 -21.53
CA LEU A 9 3.32 21.40 -21.94
C LEU A 9 4.38 20.91 -20.95
N THR A 10 5.26 21.79 -20.45
CA THR A 10 6.28 21.43 -19.45
C THR A 10 5.67 21.02 -18.11
N GLU A 11 4.57 21.64 -17.68
CA GLU A 11 3.85 21.24 -16.46
C GLU A 11 3.14 19.89 -16.62
N SER A 12 2.53 19.65 -17.78
CA SER A 12 1.82 18.39 -18.09
C SER A 12 2.74 17.19 -18.29
N SER A 13 4.00 17.42 -18.68
CA SER A 13 4.99 16.37 -18.96
C SER A 13 5.60 15.77 -17.70
N THR A 14 5.37 16.37 -16.53
CA THR A 14 5.85 15.81 -15.26
C THR A 14 4.79 14.89 -14.69
N GLN A 15 4.95 13.58 -14.87
CA GLN A 15 4.21 12.59 -14.12
C GLN A 15 4.45 12.87 -12.63
N LYS A 16 3.46 13.48 -11.95
CA LYS A 16 3.57 13.83 -10.54
C LYS A 16 3.48 12.55 -9.73
N PHE A 17 4.64 11.94 -9.49
CA PHE A 17 4.77 10.91 -8.47
C PHE A 17 4.29 11.53 -7.15
N LYS A 18 3.44 10.80 -6.43
CA LYS A 18 3.06 11.20 -5.07
C LYS A 18 4.35 11.37 -4.28
N ASP A 19 4.49 12.53 -3.63
CA ASP A 19 5.58 12.75 -2.70
C ASP A 19 5.65 11.57 -1.72
N PRO A 20 6.87 11.11 -1.39
CA PRO A 20 7.02 10.04 -0.43
C PRO A 20 6.30 10.42 0.87
N PRO A 21 5.69 9.44 1.56
CA PRO A 21 4.99 9.71 2.80
C PRO A 21 5.92 10.42 3.79
N GLU A 22 5.36 11.38 4.51
CA GLU A 22 6.09 12.18 5.48
C GLU A 22 6.80 11.27 6.49
N LYS A 23 8.08 11.53 6.70
CA LYS A 23 8.91 10.71 7.59
C LYS A 23 8.49 10.94 9.04
N LEU A 24 8.51 9.86 9.83
CA LEU A 24 8.31 9.95 11.28
C LEU A 24 9.41 10.81 11.94
N PRO A 25 9.12 11.39 13.12
CA PRO A 25 10.12 12.05 13.96
C PRO A 25 11.37 11.19 14.16
N LEU A 26 12.53 11.86 14.26
CA LEU A 26 13.83 11.19 14.40
C LEU A 26 13.85 10.24 15.61
N GLU A 27 13.31 10.67 16.74
CA GLU A 27 13.23 9.88 17.97
C GLU A 27 12.55 8.52 17.77
N ILE A 28 11.39 8.51 17.10
CA ILE A 28 10.65 7.27 16.81
C ILE A 28 11.44 6.40 15.84
N ARG A 29 12.12 7.01 14.86
CA ARG A 29 12.96 6.27 13.89
C ARG A 29 14.15 5.62 14.57
N ASP A 30 14.81 6.31 15.49
CA ASP A 30 15.95 5.77 16.25
C ASP A 30 15.51 4.59 17.12
N LYS A 31 14.33 4.66 17.75
CA LYS A 31 13.74 3.52 18.44
C LYS A 31 13.39 2.36 17.50
N ILE A 32 12.91 2.62 16.28
CA ILE A 32 12.70 1.58 15.27
C ILE A 32 14.03 0.90 14.90
N HIS A 33 15.11 1.67 14.73
CA HIS A 33 16.44 1.14 14.46
C HIS A 33 16.93 0.26 15.62
N LEU A 34 16.76 0.72 16.87
CA LEU A 34 17.08 -0.06 18.06
C LEU A 34 16.27 -1.36 18.15
N ARG A 35 14.95 -1.28 17.94
CA ARG A 35 14.05 -2.44 17.89
C ARG A 35 14.51 -3.46 16.86
N ASN A 36 14.90 -3.02 15.67
CA ASN A 36 15.40 -3.89 14.61
C ASN A 36 16.78 -4.49 14.95
N TYR A 37 17.64 -3.74 15.64
CA TYR A 37 18.89 -4.25 16.17
C TYR A 37 18.65 -5.37 17.20
N LEU A 38 17.80 -5.13 18.20
CA LEU A 38 17.46 -6.11 19.22
C LEU A 38 16.86 -7.39 18.64
N ARG A 39 15.98 -7.27 17.63
CA ARG A 39 15.45 -8.44 16.90
C ARG A 39 16.56 -9.25 16.25
N ARG A 40 17.52 -8.59 15.59
CA ARG A 40 18.65 -9.27 14.95
C ARG A 40 19.53 -9.98 15.97
N GLN A 41 19.80 -9.35 17.12
CA GLN A 41 20.56 -9.99 18.20
C GLN A 41 19.83 -11.21 18.76
N TRP A 42 18.55 -11.06 19.12
CA TRP A 42 17.74 -12.17 19.61
C TRP A 42 17.68 -13.35 18.63
N GLN A 43 17.55 -13.11 17.33
CA GLN A 43 17.52 -14.19 16.34
C GLN A 43 18.84 -14.96 16.24
N ARG A 44 19.97 -14.29 16.46
CA ARG A 44 21.32 -14.88 16.41
C ARG A 44 21.69 -15.60 17.69
N THR A 45 21.52 -14.95 18.84
CA THR A 45 21.98 -15.48 20.13
C THR A 45 20.94 -16.34 20.82
N ARG A 46 19.65 -16.19 20.46
CA ARG A 46 18.48 -16.76 21.16
C ARG A 46 18.39 -16.35 22.63
N ASP A 47 19.08 -15.29 23.02
CA ASP A 47 19.05 -14.76 24.39
C ASP A 47 17.67 -14.15 24.74
N PRO A 48 17.04 -14.56 25.84
CA PRO A 48 15.75 -14.02 26.29
C PRO A 48 15.79 -12.54 26.68
N GLU A 49 16.94 -11.97 27.06
CA GLU A 49 17.02 -10.56 27.43
C GLU A 49 16.82 -9.64 26.21
N TYR A 50 17.43 -9.98 25.06
CA TYR A 50 17.15 -9.27 23.81
C TYR A 50 15.69 -9.40 23.37
N ARG A 51 15.03 -10.53 23.65
CA ARG A 51 13.60 -10.70 23.40
C ARG A 51 12.79 -9.74 24.27
N ARG A 52 13.06 -9.69 25.58
CA ARG A 52 12.36 -8.82 26.53
C ARG A 52 12.46 -7.35 26.12
N GLU A 53 13.68 -6.87 25.88
CA GLU A 53 13.93 -5.50 25.43
C GLU A 53 13.28 -5.21 24.07
N PHE A 54 13.32 -6.16 23.13
CA PHE A 54 12.62 -6.01 21.85
C PHE A 54 11.12 -5.75 22.02
N TYR A 55 10.44 -6.52 22.87
CA TYR A 55 9.00 -6.35 23.09
C TYR A 55 8.69 -5.01 23.78
N LYS A 56 9.51 -4.61 24.75
CA LYS A 56 9.41 -3.30 25.40
C LYS A 56 9.50 -2.15 24.39
N ILE A 57 10.57 -2.11 23.58
CA ILE A 57 10.75 -1.05 22.57
C ILE A 57 9.68 -1.14 21.47
N LYS A 58 9.21 -2.35 21.11
CA LYS A 58 8.11 -2.52 20.15
C LYS A 58 6.85 -1.81 20.63
N ASP A 59 6.48 -1.97 21.90
CA ASP A 59 5.28 -1.35 22.46
C ASP A 59 5.45 0.17 22.62
N GLU A 60 6.64 0.63 23.03
CA GLU A 60 6.97 2.07 23.04
C GLU A 60 6.82 2.71 21.67
N VAL A 61 7.42 2.12 20.62
CA VAL A 61 7.31 2.62 19.24
C VAL A 61 5.85 2.67 18.78
N ALA A 62 5.05 1.65 19.10
CA ALA A 62 3.64 1.61 18.73
C ALA A 62 2.86 2.76 19.41
N ASN A 63 3.10 2.97 20.70
CA ASN A 63 2.45 4.03 21.49
C ASN A 63 2.85 5.42 21.01
N GLU A 64 4.15 5.69 20.83
CA GLU A 64 4.66 6.98 20.38
C GLU A 64 4.21 7.31 18.96
N THR A 65 4.23 6.32 18.06
CA THR A 65 3.72 6.51 16.69
C THR A 65 2.23 6.86 16.71
N LYS A 66 1.44 6.16 17.54
CA LYS A 66 0.01 6.46 17.70
C LYS A 66 -0.20 7.87 18.25
N GLN A 67 0.51 8.26 19.30
CA GLN A 67 0.42 9.60 19.89
C GLN A 67 0.80 10.69 18.90
N HIS A 68 1.91 10.53 18.18
CA HIS A 68 2.35 11.46 17.16
C HIS A 68 1.29 11.65 16.05
N LEU A 69 0.72 10.55 15.54
CA LEU A 69 -0.32 10.62 14.51
C LEU A 69 -1.61 11.26 15.03
N LEU A 70 -1.99 11.00 16.28
CA LEU A 70 -3.14 11.64 16.91
C LEU A 70 -2.93 13.15 17.08
N GLN A 71 -1.77 13.57 17.59
CA GLN A 71 -1.43 14.98 17.77
C GLN A 71 -1.40 15.71 16.42
N LYS A 72 -0.77 15.12 15.41
CA LYS A 72 -0.78 15.65 14.05
C LYS A 72 -2.19 15.79 13.51
N ARG A 73 -3.06 14.81 13.77
CA ARG A 73 -4.46 14.88 13.37
C ARG A 73 -5.23 15.96 14.13
N ALA A 74 -4.95 16.17 15.42
CA ALA A 74 -5.53 17.24 16.22
C ALA A 74 -5.13 18.62 15.66
N GLN A 75 -3.84 18.84 15.41
CA GLN A 75 -3.34 20.07 14.77
C GLN A 75 -3.98 20.30 13.39
N GLN A 76 -4.15 19.24 12.60
CA GLN A 76 -4.86 19.33 11.32
C GLN A 76 -6.31 19.78 11.51
N ILE A 77 -7.02 19.29 12.53
CA ILE A 77 -8.39 19.70 12.83
C ILE A 77 -8.45 21.16 13.30
N GLU A 78 -7.54 21.58 14.19
CA GLU A 78 -7.43 22.96 14.66
C GLU A 78 -7.12 23.95 13.53
N SER A 79 -6.34 23.52 12.52
CA SER A 79 -6.05 24.33 11.34
C SER A 79 -7.22 24.49 10.36
N LEU A 80 -8.33 23.77 10.54
CA LEU A 80 -9.49 23.89 9.65
C LEU A 80 -10.25 25.18 9.91
N THR A 81 -10.38 26.02 8.88
CA THR A 81 -11.22 27.22 8.92
C THR A 81 -12.57 26.98 8.24
N PRO A 82 -13.67 27.61 8.71
CA PRO A 82 -15.01 27.42 8.14
C PRO A 82 -15.14 27.83 6.67
N GLU A 83 -14.39 28.85 6.26
CA GLU A 83 -14.42 29.40 4.89
C GLU A 83 -13.59 28.57 3.91
N ALA A 84 -12.69 27.71 4.41
CA ALA A 84 -11.83 26.91 3.55
C ALA A 84 -12.54 25.68 2.99
N ARG A 85 -12.37 25.45 1.68
CA ARG A 85 -12.82 24.24 0.97
C ARG A 85 -12.24 22.94 1.58
N THR A 86 -11.19 23.03 2.38
CA THR A 86 -10.59 21.91 3.12
C THR A 86 -11.53 21.32 4.15
N LEU A 87 -12.31 22.14 4.88
CA LEU A 87 -13.30 21.68 5.85
C LEU A 87 -14.37 20.82 5.16
N TRP A 88 -14.92 21.31 4.05
CA TRP A 88 -15.92 20.57 3.26
C TRP A 88 -15.38 19.23 2.74
N ARG A 89 -14.15 19.19 2.20
CA ARG A 89 -13.55 17.91 1.75
C ARG A 89 -13.40 16.91 2.91
N ARG A 90 -13.00 17.38 4.09
CA ARG A 90 -12.85 16.52 5.28
C ARG A 90 -14.21 16.04 5.80
N SER A 91 -15.22 16.89 5.85
CA SER A 91 -16.57 16.49 6.28
C SER A 91 -17.25 15.54 5.28
N GLN A 92 -17.00 15.73 3.97
CA GLN A 92 -17.47 14.81 2.94
C GLN A 92 -16.91 13.39 3.13
N LEU A 93 -15.65 13.24 3.56
CA LEU A 93 -15.05 11.93 3.84
C LEU A 93 -15.75 11.22 5.00
N LEU A 94 -16.20 11.97 6.02
CA LEU A 94 -16.96 11.41 7.14
C LEU A 94 -18.37 10.98 6.74
N ARG A 95 -18.94 11.65 5.72
CA ARG A 95 -20.26 11.35 5.16
C ARG A 95 -20.24 10.25 4.11
N LYS A 96 -19.07 9.77 3.69
CA LYS A 96 -18.97 8.74 2.65
C LYS A 96 -19.66 7.47 3.17
N PRO A 97 -20.76 7.02 2.53
CA PRO A 97 -21.45 5.82 2.98
C PRO A 97 -20.54 4.61 2.80
N PHE A 98 -20.69 3.63 3.68
CA PHE A 98 -20.09 2.33 3.47
C PHE A 98 -20.68 1.72 2.20
N THR A 99 -19.82 1.45 1.22
CA THR A 99 -20.19 0.68 0.04
C THR A 99 -19.92 -0.80 0.36
N PRO A 100 -20.95 -1.65 0.51
CA PRO A 100 -20.72 -3.07 0.73
C PRO A 100 -19.91 -3.63 -0.44
N ILE A 101 -18.99 -4.53 -0.12
CA ILE A 101 -18.27 -5.29 -1.14
C ILE A 101 -19.33 -6.09 -1.92
N PRO A 102 -19.37 -5.99 -3.26
CA PRO A 102 -20.33 -6.77 -4.03
C PRO A 102 -20.11 -8.26 -3.80
N PRO A 103 -21.18 -9.07 -3.80
CA PRO A 103 -21.05 -10.52 -3.64
C PRO A 103 -20.19 -11.11 -4.77
N LEU A 104 -19.48 -12.20 -4.45
CA LEU A 104 -18.84 -13.01 -5.48
C LEU A 104 -19.92 -13.55 -6.41
N ARG A 105 -19.64 -13.51 -7.71
CA ARG A 105 -20.57 -13.97 -8.73
C ARG A 105 -19.97 -15.17 -9.44
N ASP A 106 -20.82 -16.16 -9.66
CA ASP A 106 -20.48 -17.27 -10.52
C ASP A 106 -20.47 -16.85 -12.00
N GLU A 107 -20.07 -17.74 -12.90
CA GLU A 107 -20.07 -17.56 -14.36
C GLU A 107 -21.46 -17.17 -14.90
N THR A 108 -22.51 -17.67 -14.25
CA THR A 108 -23.91 -17.36 -14.55
C THR A 108 -24.32 -15.93 -14.10
N GLY A 109 -23.49 -15.28 -13.28
CA GLY A 109 -23.72 -13.94 -12.74
C GLY A 109 -24.48 -13.91 -11.41
N ASP A 110 -24.86 -15.07 -10.90
CA ASP A 110 -25.59 -15.24 -9.65
C ASP A 110 -24.67 -15.05 -8.42
N PRO A 111 -25.16 -14.37 -7.36
CA PRO A 111 -24.38 -14.09 -6.16
C PRO A 111 -24.22 -15.33 -5.26
N ALA A 112 -22.99 -15.64 -4.86
CA ALA A 112 -22.71 -16.67 -3.87
C ALA A 112 -22.79 -16.12 -2.44
N PHE A 113 -23.57 -16.81 -1.61
CA PHE A 113 -23.79 -16.44 -0.22
C PHE A 113 -23.12 -17.43 0.74
N ALA A 114 -23.19 -18.73 0.45
CA ALA A 114 -22.61 -19.76 1.29
C ALA A 114 -21.07 -19.77 1.19
N PRO A 115 -20.36 -20.19 2.26
CA PRO A 115 -18.90 -20.33 2.20
C PRO A 115 -18.42 -21.28 1.11
N ILE A 116 -19.11 -22.41 0.91
CA ILE A 116 -18.76 -23.43 -0.09
C ILE A 116 -18.86 -22.86 -1.51
N GLU A 117 -19.98 -22.18 -1.82
CA GLU A 117 -20.17 -21.52 -3.12
C GLU A 117 -19.06 -20.48 -3.41
N LYS A 118 -18.61 -19.76 -2.38
CA LYS A 118 -17.51 -18.78 -2.52
C LYS A 118 -16.18 -19.47 -2.78
N GLU A 119 -15.91 -20.59 -2.13
CA GLU A 119 -14.70 -21.39 -2.34
C GLU A 119 -14.64 -21.92 -3.78
N GLU A 120 -15.76 -22.44 -4.29
CA GLU A 120 -15.88 -22.93 -5.67
C GLU A 120 -15.61 -21.82 -6.70
N ILE A 121 -16.27 -20.65 -6.57
CA ILE A 121 -16.06 -19.51 -7.47
C ILE A 121 -14.60 -19.04 -7.46
N ILE A 122 -13.96 -19.01 -6.29
CA ILE A 122 -12.55 -18.63 -6.19
C ILE A 122 -11.67 -19.68 -6.88
N ALA A 123 -11.93 -20.96 -6.65
CA ALA A 123 -11.17 -22.06 -7.27
C ALA A 123 -11.29 -22.02 -8.80
N ASP A 124 -12.49 -21.83 -9.34
CA ASP A 124 -12.72 -21.73 -10.78
C ASP A 124 -12.07 -20.48 -11.38
N SER A 125 -12.17 -19.33 -10.70
CA SER A 125 -11.50 -18.09 -11.12
C SER A 125 -9.97 -18.26 -11.19
N LEU A 126 -9.38 -18.89 -10.16
CA LEU A 126 -7.94 -19.16 -10.14
C LEU A 126 -7.56 -20.14 -11.23
N ARG A 127 -8.30 -21.24 -11.41
CA ARG A 127 -8.03 -22.22 -12.48
C ARG A 127 -7.91 -21.53 -13.84
N LYS A 128 -8.87 -20.68 -14.20
CA LYS A 128 -8.87 -19.91 -15.46
C LYS A 128 -7.67 -18.97 -15.59
N GLN A 129 -7.25 -18.32 -14.50
CA GLN A 129 -6.08 -17.42 -14.52
C GLN A 129 -4.75 -18.15 -14.75
N PHE A 130 -4.69 -19.44 -14.39
CA PHE A 130 -3.50 -20.27 -14.58
C PHE A 130 -3.54 -21.14 -15.85
N GLU A 131 -4.57 -20.99 -16.69
CA GLU A 131 -4.58 -21.60 -18.02
C GLU A 131 -3.53 -20.93 -18.93
N PRO A 132 -2.78 -21.70 -19.73
CA PRO A 132 -1.77 -21.15 -20.62
C PRO A 132 -2.43 -20.21 -21.62
N ASN A 133 -1.90 -18.99 -21.74
CA ASN A 133 -2.41 -18.05 -22.72
C ASN A 133 -2.19 -18.62 -24.13
N THR A 134 -3.28 -18.92 -24.83
CA THR A 134 -3.24 -19.49 -26.19
C THR A 134 -3.25 -18.37 -27.25
N ASP A 135 -3.13 -17.11 -26.84
CA ASP A 135 -3.03 -15.98 -27.77
C ASP A 135 -1.77 -16.10 -28.65
N PRO A 136 -1.90 -16.10 -29.99
CA PRO A 136 -0.78 -16.30 -30.93
C PRO A 136 0.24 -15.16 -30.95
N ILE A 137 0.05 -14.13 -30.12
CA ILE A 137 0.94 -12.96 -30.01
C ILE A 137 2.28 -13.35 -29.36
N PHE A 138 2.30 -14.40 -28.53
CA PHE A 138 3.50 -14.83 -27.78
C PHE A 138 4.32 -15.92 -28.47
N ASP A 139 3.84 -16.49 -29.58
CA ASP A 139 4.60 -17.44 -30.44
C ASP A 139 5.60 -16.71 -31.37
N ASN A 140 6.15 -15.58 -30.91
CA ASN A 140 7.19 -14.88 -31.65
C ASN A 140 8.57 -15.41 -31.21
N PRO A 141 9.33 -16.08 -32.10
CA PRO A 141 10.59 -16.76 -31.76
C PRO A 141 11.74 -15.81 -31.34
N ILE A 142 11.49 -14.50 -31.29
CA ILE A 142 12.49 -13.47 -30.96
C ILE A 142 12.81 -13.46 -29.45
N LEU A 143 11.90 -13.94 -28.58
CA LEU A 143 12.09 -13.93 -27.12
C LEU A 143 12.68 -15.21 -26.52
N SER A 144 12.81 -16.29 -27.31
CA SER A 144 13.53 -17.50 -26.88
C SER A 144 15.03 -17.30 -27.13
N GLY A 145 15.70 -16.68 -26.15
CA GLY A 145 17.12 -16.36 -26.19
C GLY A 145 17.99 -17.57 -26.45
N LYS A 146 18.37 -17.79 -27.71
CA LYS A 146 19.56 -18.58 -28.04
C LYS A 146 20.79 -17.77 -27.66
N VAL A 147 21.34 -18.06 -26.49
CA VAL A 147 22.69 -17.62 -26.10
C VAL A 147 23.65 -18.24 -27.11
N LYS A 148 24.30 -17.41 -27.93
CA LYS A 148 25.42 -17.84 -28.77
C LYS A 148 26.64 -17.99 -27.86
N GLU A 149 27.09 -19.23 -27.67
CA GLU A 149 28.44 -19.50 -27.17
C GLU A 149 29.44 -19.00 -28.21
N ALA A 150 30.34 -18.12 -27.79
CA ALA A 150 31.47 -17.68 -28.60
C ALA A 150 32.69 -18.53 -28.22
N VAL A 151 33.28 -19.19 -29.22
CA VAL A 151 34.65 -19.74 -29.22
C VAL A 151 35.57 -18.72 -29.86
#